data_AF-A0A8J9SFE4-F1
#
_entry.id   AF-A0A8J9SFE4-F1
#
_cell.length_a   1.000
_cell.length_b   1.000
_cell.length_c   1.000
_cell.angle_alpha   90.00
_cell.angle_beta   90.00
_cell.angle_gamma   90.00
#
_symmetry.space_group_name_H-M   'P 1'
#
loop_
_entity.id
_entity.type
_entity.pdbx_description
1 polymer ?
#
loop_
_entity_poly.entity_id
_entity_poly.type
_entity_poly.pdbx_seq_one_letter_code
_entity_poly.pdbx_strand_id
1 'polypeptide(L)'
;MTWQGFPQLHCLDVSETSGVTSNDLLLVAPQLLSLSVHGCDRVGCLLFEHLHNCVCLDICGIGIYGVSNLIKGTPQLRHLYISEFRKG
;
A
#
# COMPACT_ATOMS: atom_id res chain seq x y z
N MET A 1 5.67 -1.11 13.77
CA MET A 1 4.61 -2.04 14.22
C MET A 1 4.87 -3.35 13.46
N THR A 2 5.05 -4.50 14.09
CA THR A 2 5.51 -5.70 13.35
C THR A 2 4.34 -6.59 12.92
N TRP A 3 4.11 -6.69 11.60
CA TRP A 3 3.02 -7.49 11.03
C TRP A 3 3.39 -8.97 10.76
N GLN A 4 4.58 -9.40 11.19
CA GLN A 4 5.09 -10.78 11.02
C GLN A 4 4.23 -11.88 11.69
N GLY A 5 3.29 -11.50 12.57
CA GLY A 5 2.42 -12.46 13.27
C GLY A 5 1.23 -12.98 12.46
N PHE A 6 1.02 -12.51 11.22
CA PHE A 6 -0.21 -12.81 10.48
C PHE A 6 0.06 -13.50 9.12
N PRO A 7 0.39 -14.81 9.11
CA PRO A 7 0.73 -15.54 7.89
C PRO A 7 -0.43 -15.74 6.91
N GLN A 8 -1.67 -15.43 7.32
CA GLN A 8 -2.87 -15.52 6.47
C GLN A 8 -3.52 -14.14 6.24
N LEU A 9 -2.78 -13.06 6.48
CA LEU A 9 -3.26 -11.70 6.23
C LEU A 9 -3.27 -11.43 4.73
N HIS A 10 -4.45 -11.42 4.12
CA HIS A 10 -4.64 -11.12 2.71
C HIS A 10 -5.23 -9.71 2.47
N CYS A 11 -5.85 -9.12 3.49
CA CYS A 11 -6.45 -7.80 3.41
C CYS A 11 -5.94 -6.97 4.58
N LEU A 12 -5.43 -5.78 4.29
CA LEU A 12 -4.96 -4.84 5.30
C LEU A 12 -5.47 -3.45 5.00
N ASP A 13 -6.16 -2.86 5.96
CA ASP A 13 -6.54 -1.46 5.96
C ASP A 13 -5.87 -0.78 7.17
N VAL A 14 -5.02 0.19 6.87
CA VAL A 14 -4.31 1.01 7.87
C VAL A 14 -4.52 2.49 7.57
N SER A 15 -5.62 2.83 6.91
CA SER A 15 -5.96 4.20 6.56
C SER A 15 -5.98 5.09 7.80
N GLU A 16 -5.48 6.32 7.65
CA GLU A 16 -5.35 7.33 8.71
C GLU A 16 -4.57 6.87 9.95
N THR A 17 -3.82 5.77 9.84
CA THR A 17 -3.01 5.28 10.95
C THR A 17 -1.67 5.98 10.97
N SER A 18 -1.43 6.76 12.04
CA SER A 18 -0.16 7.44 12.24
C SER A 18 1.00 6.46 12.46
N GLY A 19 2.13 6.70 11.81
CA GLY A 19 3.38 5.97 12.09
C GLY A 19 3.56 4.66 11.32
N VAL A 20 2.62 4.29 10.46
CA VAL A 20 2.81 3.18 9.51
C VAL A 20 3.82 3.59 8.44
N THR A 21 4.84 2.76 8.24
CA THR A 21 5.87 2.98 7.23
C THR A 21 5.83 1.91 6.15
N SER A 22 6.43 2.17 4.99
CA SER A 22 6.64 1.14 3.97
C SER A 22 7.35 -0.09 4.53
N ASN A 23 8.33 0.08 5.42
CA ASN A 23 9.10 -1.03 6.01
C ASN A 23 8.23 -1.97 6.84
N ASP A 24 7.24 -1.43 7.56
CA ASP A 24 6.29 -2.27 8.29
C ASP A 24 5.49 -3.14 7.29
N LEU A 25 5.02 -2.54 6.19
CA LEU A 25 4.17 -3.17 5.19
C LEU A 25 4.91 -4.17 4.30
N LEU A 26 6.21 -3.98 4.04
CA LEU A 26 7.03 -4.89 3.21
C LEU A 26 7.02 -6.34 3.70
N LEU A 27 6.84 -6.54 5.00
CA LEU A 27 6.84 -7.87 5.63
C LEU A 27 5.61 -8.70 5.26
N VAL A 28 4.52 -8.06 4.85
CA VAL A 28 3.24 -8.70 4.51
C VAL A 28 2.78 -8.40 3.07
N ALA A 29 3.36 -7.42 2.40
CA ALA A 29 3.01 -7.04 1.03
C ALA A 29 2.94 -8.21 0.02
N PRO A 30 3.87 -9.19 0.04
CA PRO A 30 3.82 -10.34 -0.88
C PRO A 30 2.52 -11.15 -0.86
N GLN A 31 1.84 -11.25 0.28
CA GLN A 31 0.63 -12.07 0.46
C GLN A 31 -0.67 -11.26 0.38
N LEU A 32 -0.59 -9.93 0.34
CA LEU A 32 -1.78 -9.08 0.30
C LEU A 32 -2.47 -9.15 -1.06
N LEU A 33 -3.77 -9.38 -1.02
CA LEU A 33 -4.71 -9.24 -2.12
C LEU A 33 -5.37 -7.86 -2.12
N SER A 34 -5.50 -7.24 -0.95
CA SER A 34 -6.06 -5.90 -0.79
C SER A 34 -5.25 -5.07 0.21
N LEU A 35 -4.95 -3.82 -0.16
CA LEU A 35 -4.27 -2.87 0.70
C LEU A 35 -4.95 -1.49 0.63
N SER A 36 -5.25 -0.91 1.80
CA SER A 36 -5.59 0.50 1.93
C SER A 36 -4.61 1.21 2.87
N VAL A 37 -4.00 2.28 2.36
CA VAL A 37 -3.01 3.12 3.08
C VAL A 37 -3.36 4.61 2.94
N HIS A 38 -4.65 4.92 2.82
CA HIS A 38 -5.13 6.29 2.69
C HIS A 38 -4.62 7.15 3.86
N GLY A 39 -4.08 8.34 3.57
CA GLY A 39 -3.67 9.27 4.62
C GLY A 39 -2.40 8.86 5.39
N CYS A 40 -1.67 7.85 4.92
CA CYS A 40 -0.38 7.43 5.48
C CYS A 40 0.79 8.22 4.84
N ASP A 41 1.19 9.32 5.47
CA ASP A 41 2.25 10.23 5.00
C ASP A 41 3.66 9.61 4.90
N ARG A 42 3.89 8.47 5.55
CA ARG A 42 5.17 7.75 5.59
C ARG A 42 5.22 6.50 4.69
N VAL A 43 4.17 6.25 3.91
CA VAL A 43 4.13 5.16 2.93
C VAL A 43 4.59 5.67 1.57
N GLY A 44 5.77 5.19 1.15
CA GLY A 44 6.37 5.48 -0.14
C GLY A 44 6.06 4.43 -1.20
N CYS A 45 6.31 4.82 -2.46
CA CYS A 45 6.06 4.05 -3.67
C CYS A 45 6.87 2.77 -3.86
N LEU A 46 7.99 2.61 -3.15
CA LEU A 46 8.80 1.37 -3.20
C LEU A 46 8.02 0.15 -2.71
N LEU A 47 7.02 0.33 -1.84
CA LEU A 47 6.16 -0.76 -1.37
C LEU A 47 5.44 -1.46 -2.54
N PHE A 48 5.11 -0.73 -3.60
CA PHE A 48 4.30 -1.26 -4.70
C PHE A 48 4.98 -2.42 -5.43
N GLU A 49 6.33 -2.41 -5.51
CA GLU A 49 7.12 -3.48 -6.13
C GLU A 49 6.92 -4.85 -5.45
N HIS A 50 6.39 -4.86 -4.24
CA HIS A 50 6.17 -6.07 -3.45
C HIS A 50 4.70 -6.53 -3.42
N LEU A 51 3.77 -5.76 -4.02
CA LEU A 51 2.33 -6.02 -4.03
C LEU A 51 1.89 -6.85 -5.25
N HIS A 52 2.67 -7.88 -5.61
CA HIS A 52 2.49 -8.64 -6.85
C HIS A 52 1.17 -9.42 -6.94
N ASN A 53 0.58 -9.78 -5.80
CA ASN A 53 -0.71 -10.47 -5.72
C ASN A 53 -1.89 -9.51 -5.48
N CYS A 54 -1.62 -8.22 -5.31
CA CYS A 54 -2.63 -7.24 -4.94
C CYS A 54 -3.59 -6.99 -6.12
N VAL A 55 -4.89 -7.16 -5.86
CA VAL A 55 -5.96 -6.92 -6.83
C VAL A 55 -6.75 -5.64 -6.53
N CYS A 56 -6.66 -5.13 -5.30
CA CYS A 56 -7.34 -3.91 -4.86
C CYS A 56 -6.38 -3.03 -4.05
N LEU A 57 -6.14 -1.81 -4.52
CA LEU A 57 -5.24 -0.86 -3.86
C LEU A 57 -5.91 0.50 -3.69
N ASP A 58 -5.99 0.97 -2.44
CA ASP A 58 -6.36 2.33 -2.10
C ASP A 58 -5.15 3.08 -1.52
N ILE A 59 -4.73 4.10 -2.27
CA ILE A 59 -3.58 4.94 -2.00
C ILE A 59 -3.96 6.42 -2.06
N CYS A 60 -5.17 6.76 -1.63
CA CYS A 60 -5.58 8.16 -1.54
C CYS A 60 -4.69 8.94 -0.57
N GLY A 61 -4.14 10.07 -1.02
CA GLY A 61 -3.42 10.99 -0.15
C GLY A 61 -2.00 10.60 0.24
N ILE A 62 -1.41 9.60 -0.40
CA ILE A 62 0.04 9.37 -0.32
C ILE A 62 0.75 10.13 -1.44
N GLY A 63 1.99 10.56 -1.20
CA GLY A 63 2.81 11.23 -2.21
C GLY A 63 3.22 10.24 -3.30
N ILE A 64 2.44 10.15 -4.38
CA ILE A 64 2.72 9.23 -5.49
C ILE A 64 3.76 9.87 -6.42
N TYR A 65 5.03 9.69 -6.09
CA TYR A 65 6.14 9.90 -7.03
C TYR A 65 6.54 8.52 -7.58
N GLY A 66 6.52 8.32 -8.90
CA GLY A 66 6.92 7.02 -9.48
C GLY A 66 5.76 6.04 -9.74
N VAL A 67 4.74 6.49 -10.48
CA VAL A 67 3.64 5.66 -11.02
C VAL A 67 4.16 4.43 -11.81
N SER A 68 5.37 4.51 -12.35
CA SER A 68 6.03 3.38 -13.01
C SER A 68 6.20 2.16 -12.10
N ASN A 69 6.46 2.36 -10.81
CA ASN A 69 6.68 1.28 -9.84
C ASN A 69 5.36 0.64 -9.44
N LEU A 70 4.27 1.41 -9.44
CA LEU A 70 2.92 0.88 -9.28
C LEU A 70 2.60 -0.11 -10.39
N ILE A 71 2.75 0.30 -11.65
CA ILE A 71 2.42 -0.55 -12.81
C ILE A 71 3.24 -1.85 -12.82
N LYS A 72 4.54 -1.76 -12.53
CA LYS A 72 5.43 -2.94 -12.51
C LYS A 72 5.17 -3.86 -11.32
N GLY A 73 4.90 -3.27 -10.16
CA GLY A 73 4.80 -3.99 -8.89
C GLY A 73 3.45 -4.66 -8.66
N THR A 74 2.40 -4.18 -9.32
CA THR A 74 1.03 -4.67 -9.11
C THR A 74 0.34 -5.08 -10.42
N PRO A 75 0.88 -6.09 -11.14
CA PRO A 75 0.37 -6.49 -12.44
C PRO A 75 -1.05 -7.10 -12.40
N GLN A 76 -1.53 -7.47 -11.20
CA GLN A 76 -2.83 -8.09 -10.99
C GLN A 76 -3.93 -7.08 -10.58
N LEU A 77 -3.64 -5.78 -10.49
CA LEU A 77 -4.63 -4.79 -10.06
C LEU A 77 -5.88 -4.80 -10.93
N ARG A 78 -7.03 -4.83 -10.26
CA ARG A 78 -8.35 -4.67 -10.87
C ARG A 78 -9.05 -3.41 -10.37
N HIS A 79 -8.77 -3.02 -9.13
CA HIS A 79 -9.32 -1.84 -8.49
C HIS A 79 -8.18 -0.98 -7.96
N LEU A 80 -8.15 0.27 -8.37
CA LEU A 80 -7.14 1.24 -7.99
C LEU A 80 -7.81 2.56 -7.64
N TYR A 81 -7.66 2.99 -6.39
CA TYR A 81 -8.16 4.25 -5.89
C TYR A 81 -6.98 5.19 -5.62
N ILE A 82 -6.95 6.29 -6.37
CA ILE A 82 -5.92 7.33 -6.27
C ILE A 82 -6.63 8.67 -6.19
N SER A 83 -6.30 9.45 -5.17
CA SER A 83 -6.66 10.86 -5.07
C SER A 83 -5.56 11.64 -4.36
N GLU A 84 -5.40 12.92 -4.68
CA GLU A 84 -4.46 13.79 -3.97
C GLU A 84 -5.11 14.34 -2.70
N PHE A 85 -4.46 14.17 -1.55
CA PHE A 85 -4.80 14.93 -0.35
C PHE A 85 -4.03 16.25 -0.39
N ARG A 86 -4.69 17.34 -0.77
CA ARG A 86 -4.17 18.68 -0.51
C ARG A 86 -4.49 19.01 0.95
N LYS A 87 -3.54 18.80 1.87
CA LYS A 87 -3.59 19.51 3.15
C LYS A 87 -3.35 20.99 2.84
N GLY A 88 -4.42 21.79 2.92
CA GLY A 88 -4.33 23.25 2.96
C GLY A 88 -3.62 23.72 4.22
#